data_AF-A0A8D2PQN4-F1
#
_entry.id   AF-A0A8D2PQN4-F1
#
_cell.length_a   1.000
_cell.length_b   1.000
_cell.length_c   1.000
_cell.angle_alpha   90.00
_cell.angle_beta   90.00
_cell.angle_gamma   90.00
#
_symmetry.space_group_name_H-M   'P 1'
#
loop_
_entity.id
_entity.type
_entity.pdbx_description
1 polymer ?
#
loop_
_entity_poly.entity_id
_entity_poly.type
_entity_poly.pdbx_seq_one_letter_code
_entity_poly.pdbx_strand_id
1 'polypeptide(L)' 'MVQRLTYRRRLSYNTASNKTRLSRTPGNRIVYLYTKKVGKAPKSACGICPGRLRGSVGPCCAPQSSDEAVKNKEAR' A
#
# COMPACT_ATOMS: atom_id res chain seq x y z
N MET A 1 4.32 -15.96 28.67
CA MET A 1 4.48 -16.68 27.38
C MET A 1 4.09 -15.73 26.24
N VAL A 2 4.92 -15.54 25.21
CA VAL A 2 4.68 -14.56 24.14
C VAL A 2 3.95 -15.19 22.95
N GLN A 3 3.02 -14.47 22.33
CA GLN A 3 2.29 -14.97 21.16
C GLN A 3 3.17 -14.92 19.90
N ARG A 4 3.48 -16.09 19.33
CA ARG A 4 4.14 -16.24 18.03
C ARG A 4 3.09 -16.29 16.91
N LEU A 5 3.46 -15.82 15.72
CA LEU A 5 2.54 -15.65 14.59
C LEU A 5 3.04 -16.36 13.34
N THR A 6 2.12 -16.88 12.54
CA THR A 6 2.38 -17.50 11.25
C THR A 6 1.81 -16.65 10.11
N TYR A 7 2.44 -16.73 8.93
CA TYR A 7 1.87 -16.10 7.74
C TYR A 7 0.55 -16.76 7.33
N ARG A 8 -0.34 -15.97 6.74
CA ARG A 8 -1.68 -16.42 6.27
C ARG A 8 -1.74 -16.79 4.78
N ARG A 9 -0.64 -16.58 4.04
CA ARG A 9 -0.52 -16.85 2.59
C ARG A 9 0.34 -18.09 2.38
N ARG A 10 0.24 -18.69 1.20
CA ARG A 10 1.11 -19.80 0.77
C ARG A 10 2.58 -19.37 0.64
N LEU A 11 2.83 -18.10 0.33
CA LEU A 11 4.18 -17.55 0.24
C LEU A 11 4.81 -17.44 1.64
N SER A 12 5.80 -18.28 1.90
CA SER A 12 6.52 -18.39 3.18
C SER A 12 7.66 -17.37 3.34
N TYR A 13 8.16 -16.82 2.23
CA TYR A 13 9.34 -15.96 2.22
C TYR A 13 9.04 -14.48 2.49
N ASN A 14 10.04 -13.76 3.03
CA ASN A 14 10.00 -12.31 3.27
C ASN A 14 10.39 -11.52 2.01
N THR A 15 9.52 -11.52 1.00
CA THR A 15 9.72 -10.75 -0.23
C THR A 15 9.04 -9.38 -0.16
N ALA A 16 9.37 -8.48 -1.09
CA ALA A 16 8.77 -7.14 -1.16
C ALA A 16 7.25 -7.14 -1.38
N SER A 17 6.65 -8.23 -1.88
CA SER A 17 5.19 -8.39 -2.02
C SER A 17 4.52 -8.93 -0.74
N ASN A 18 5.29 -9.44 0.22
CA ASN A 18 4.81 -10.10 1.43
C ASN A 18 5.09 -9.29 2.71
N LYS A 19 5.24 -7.97 2.60
CA LYS A 19 5.42 -7.11 3.76
C LYS A 19 4.12 -7.03 4.57
N THR A 20 4.27 -7.09 5.89
CA THR A 20 3.16 -7.15 6.85
C THR A 20 3.30 -6.09 7.95
N ARG A 21 2.16 -5.72 8.54
CA ARG A 21 2.07 -4.93 9.77
C ARG A 21 1.33 -5.74 10.84
N LEU A 22 1.74 -5.60 12.09
CA LEU A 22 1.03 -6.18 13.23
C LEU A 22 -0.12 -5.27 13.62
N SER A 23 -1.29 -5.85 13.84
CA SER A 23 -2.45 -5.15 14.40
C SER A 23 -3.05 -5.97 15.54
N ARG A 24 -3.43 -5.29 16.62
CA ARG A 24 -4.32 -5.86 17.62
C ARG A 24 -5.74 -5.80 17.08
N THR A 25 -6.46 -6.91 17.17
CA THR A 25 -7.87 -7.00 16.83
C THR A 25 -8.72 -6.76 18.09
N PRO A 26 -9.99 -6.36 17.94
CA PRO A 26 -10.89 -6.19 19.09
C PRO A 26 -11.10 -7.50 19.88
N GLY A 27 -10.92 -8.67 19.26
CA GLY A 27 -10.91 -9.97 19.93
C GLY A 27 -9.62 -10.28 20.71
N ASN A 28 -8.80 -9.26 21.01
CA ASN A 28 -7.56 -9.36 21.75
C ASN A 28 -6.52 -10.35 21.17
N ARG A 29 -6.46 -10.45 19.83
CA ARG A 29 -5.46 -11.27 19.11
C ARG A 29 -4.54 -10.37 18.30
N ILE A 30 -3.26 -10.73 18.22
CA ILE A 30 -2.31 -10.05 17.32
C ILE A 30 -2.33 -10.77 15.97
N VAL A 31 -2.55 -10.03 14.87
CA VAL A 31 -2.67 -10.61 13.52
C VAL A 31 -1.84 -9.83 12.52
N TYR A 32 -1.31 -10.54 11.51
CA TYR A 32 -0.68 -9.91 10.34
C TYR A 32 -1.71 -9.32 9.38
N LEU A 33 -1.57 -8.02 9.11
CA LEU A 33 -2.21 -7.34 7.99
C LEU A 33 -1.21 -7.16 6.85
N TYR A 34 -1.60 -7.55 5.64
CA TYR A 34 -0.76 -7.37 4.46
C TYR A 34 -0.86 -5.94 3.95
N THR A 35 0.28 -5.27 3.90
CA THR A 35 0.36 -3.90 3.39
C THR A 35 0.45 -3.90 1.87
N LYS A 36 -0.25 -2.98 1.23
CA LYS A 36 -0.04 -2.71 -0.20
C LYS A 36 1.32 -2.03 -0.39
N LYS A 37 1.91 -2.18 -1.56
CA LYS A 37 3.16 -1.51 -1.91
C LYS A 37 2.90 0.00 -1.98
N VAL A 38 3.86 0.78 -1.48
CA VAL A 38 3.79 2.24 -1.52
C VAL A 38 3.92 2.69 -2.97
N GLY A 39 2.92 3.41 -3.47
CA GLY A 39 2.97 4.03 -4.78
C GLY A 39 3.90 5.25 -4.77
N LYS A 40 4.44 5.57 -5.94
CA LYS A 40 5.29 6.75 -6.14
C LYS A 40 4.45 7.83 -6.78
N ALA A 41 4.52 9.07 -6.25
CA ALA A 41 3.88 10.22 -6.88
C ALA A 41 4.39 10.40 -8.33
N PRO A 42 3.54 10.91 -9.24
CA PRO A 42 3.92 11.09 -10.64
C PRO A 42 5.12 12.04 -10.77
N LYS A 43 5.97 11.73 -11.75
CA LYS A 43 7.09 12.60 -12.12
C LYS A 43 6.53 13.83 -12.86
N SER A 44 7.20 14.98 -12.73
CA SER A 44 6.84 16.17 -13.48
C SER A 44 6.98 15.95 -14.98
N ALA A 45 6.04 16.48 -15.77
CA ALA A 45 6.01 16.33 -17.23
C ALA A 45 7.25 16.89 -17.93
N CYS A 46 7.94 17.85 -17.31
CA CYS A 46 9.09 18.55 -17.88
C CYS A 46 10.38 17.71 -17.97
N GLY A 47 10.45 16.50 -17.39
CA GLY A 47 11.57 15.55 -17.54
C GLY A 47 12.93 15.96 -16.95
N ILE A 48 13.18 17.26 -16.79
CA ILE A 48 14.43 17.88 -16.34
C ILE A 48 14.39 18.12 -14.82
N CYS A 49 13.21 18.40 -14.27
CA CYS A 49 13.06 18.63 -12.84
C CYS A 49 13.03 17.29 -12.09
N PRO A 50 13.90 17.08 -11.07
CA PRO A 50 13.85 15.89 -10.21
C PRO A 50 12.66 15.92 -9.23
N GLY A 51 11.88 17.01 -9.23
CA GLY A 51 10.74 17.22 -8.36
C GLY A 51 9.55 16.31 -8.69
N ARG A 52 8.90 15.81 -7.64
CA ARG A 52 7.58 15.17 -7.77
C ARG A 52 6.50 16.23 -7.66
N LEU A 53 5.43 16.06 -8.43
CA LEU A 53 4.30 16.98 -8.38
C LEU A 53 3.64 16.92 -7.00
N ARG A 54 3.68 18.03 -6.27
CA ARG A 54 2.95 18.21 -5.02
C ARG A 54 1.49 18.52 -5.38
N GLY A 55 0.54 17.85 -4.73
CA GLY A 55 -0.89 18.10 -4.97
C GLY A 55 -1.48 17.44 -6.23
N SER A 56 -0.75 16.58 -6.95
CA SER A 56 -1.37 15.75 -8.00
C SER A 56 -2.48 14.89 -7.37
N VAL A 57 -3.70 15.06 -7.86
CA VAL A 57 -4.99 14.67 -7.25
C VAL A 57 -5.24 13.14 -7.20
N GLY A 58 -4.29 12.34 -7.69
CA GLY A 58 -4.30 10.89 -7.56
C GLY A 58 -3.62 10.45 -6.27
N PRO A 59 -4.23 9.56 -5.45
CA PRO A 59 -3.52 8.99 -4.32
C PRO A 59 -2.25 8.31 -4.84
N CYS A 60 -1.15 8.34 -4.07
CA CYS A 60 0.11 7.65 -4.36
C CYS A 60 -0.08 6.13 -4.21
N CYS A 61 -1.05 5.62 -4.96
CA CYS A 61 -1.53 4.26 -5.00
C CYS A 61 -0.75 3.47 -6.04
N ALA A 62 -0.79 2.14 -5.92
CA ALA A 62 -0.32 1.28 -6.98
C ALA A 62 -1.17 1.52 -8.25
N PRO A 63 -0.62 1.35 -9.47
CA PRO A 63 -1.26 1.77 -10.72
C PRO A 63 -2.73 1.33 -10.85
N GLN A 64 -3.01 0.05 -10.57
CA GLN A 64 -4.39 -0.48 -10.62
C GLN A 64 -5.34 0.20 -9.61
N SER A 65 -4.85 0.48 -8.39
CA SER A 65 -5.65 1.16 -7.36
C SER A 65 -5.77 2.67 -7.60
N SER A 66 -4.89 3.28 -8.40
CA SER A 66 -5.07 4.66 -8.84
C SER A 66 -6.15 4.76 -9.91
N ASP A 67 -6.21 3.82 -10.87
CA ASP A 67 -7.24 3.83 -11.93
C ASP A 67 -8.66 3.71 -11.33
N GLU A 68 -8.84 2.82 -10.35
CA GLU A 68 -10.10 2.67 -9.62
C GLU A 68 -10.45 3.90 -8.76
N ALA A 69 -9.44 4.54 -8.15
CA ALA A 69 -9.64 5.74 -7.34
C ALA A 69 -10.00 6.99 -8.16
N VAL A 70 -9.47 7.10 -9.39
CA VAL A 70 -9.86 8.17 -10.34
C VAL A 70 -11.33 8.00 -10.72
N LYS A 71 -11.74 6.78 -11.09
CA LYS A 71 -13.13 6.50 -11.47
C LYS A 71 -14.13 6.77 -10.33
N ASN A 72 -13.79 6.40 -9.09
CA ASN A 72 -14.62 6.69 -7.91
C ASN A 72 -14.67 8.17 -7.52
N LYS A 73 -13.71 9.00 -7.99
CA LYS A 73 -13.72 10.45 -7.79
C LYS A 73 -14.51 11.19 -8.86
N GLU A 74 -14.49 10.70 -10.10
CA GLU A 74 -15.28 11.26 -11.22
C GLU A 74 -16.77 10.92 -11.09
N ALA A 75 -17.11 9.84 -10.38
CA ALA A 75 -18.48 9.42 -10.10
C ALA A 75 -19.16 10.17 -8.94
N ARG A 76 -18.51 11.21 -8.38
CA ARG A 76 -18.99 11.99 -7.24
C ARG A 76 -18.99 13.47 -7.56
#